data_AF-A0AAN7IMA5-F1
#
_entry.id   AF-A0AAN7IMA5-F1
#
_cell.length_a   1.000
_cell.length_b   1.000
_cell.length_c   1.000
_cell.angle_alpha   90.00
_cell.angle_beta   90.00
_cell.angle_gamma   90.00
#
_symmetry.space_group_name_H-M   'P 1'
#
loop_
_entity.id
_entity.type
_entity.pdbx_description
1 polymer ?
#
loop_
_entity_poly.entity_id
_entity_poly.type
_entity_poly.pdbx_seq_one_letter_code
_entity_poly.pdbx_strand_id
1 'polypeptide(L)'
;MESPCNETQVSSRIDDRSTSDVVVRLRTQDGRDEWIYCHALILTQKSKYFADRLSENWPTCQILDSRNCVDVYCLESNFDYHVNVLRLLYDVIDGSVDDMWHGVRNALGILQVAVELGCPQIVTACVNYLEAVPWEEAEEEEILRIIPHMGSQAEPILARLQPVNPSAIMGIFLSTIRFATSSPPPSMNDLKSSAQEQLEYMLTEDDDAPLFTADEEIKSEVKECVKRLFSRFNHILEALLCEPVESVCEAGVMQSFQSHLSDLSWAGQILNKLEIMKEFVNNWIDTSDKIVKVVEQASPTADITETKSKVIEVAAKVLEAIGYGTVILPTTKRLHAVKVWLPFVRVTKPVIDSVTTNGDDAMTIKIDGELWQSLESTFVSIILALPSKDQAEILNEWLGNEHICYPDLTEAFEVWCYRSKVAKRRLSLVSGNNGITKTL
;
A
#
# COMPACT_ATOMS: atom_id res chain seq x y z
N MET A 1 -59.96 -4.29 57.31
CA MET A 1 -60.08 -4.72 55.90
C MET A 1 -58.77 -4.38 55.25
N GLU A 2 -57.84 -5.32 55.34
CA GLU A 2 -56.50 -5.23 54.75
C GLU A 2 -56.57 -5.72 53.31
N SER A 3 -55.99 -4.94 52.41
CA SER A 3 -55.80 -5.26 50.99
C SER A 3 -54.72 -6.35 50.84
N PRO A 4 -54.87 -7.35 49.98
CA PRO A 4 -53.83 -8.35 49.79
C PRO A 4 -52.76 -7.87 48.81
N CYS A 5 -51.52 -7.96 49.30
CA CYS A 5 -50.24 -8.24 48.67
C CYS A 5 -49.97 -7.80 47.22
N ASN A 6 -48.99 -6.89 47.10
CA ASN A 6 -48.05 -6.82 45.99
C ASN A 6 -47.46 -8.22 45.70
N GLU A 7 -47.69 -8.75 44.50
CA GLU A 7 -46.88 -9.84 43.96
C GLU A 7 -45.46 -9.33 43.74
N THR A 8 -44.55 -9.80 44.60
CA THR A 8 -43.11 -9.75 44.38
C THR A 8 -42.78 -10.37 43.02
N GLN A 9 -42.38 -9.55 42.06
CA GLN A 9 -41.82 -10.00 40.79
C GLN A 9 -40.55 -10.80 41.09
N VAL A 10 -40.67 -12.13 41.09
CA VAL A 10 -39.55 -13.05 41.29
C VAL A 10 -38.61 -12.87 40.10
N SER A 11 -37.33 -12.56 40.34
CA SER A 11 -36.33 -12.45 39.28
C SER A 11 -36.13 -13.83 38.64
N SER A 12 -36.66 -14.03 37.44
CA SER A 12 -36.47 -15.27 36.68
C SER A 12 -35.01 -15.40 36.23
N ARG A 13 -34.31 -16.41 36.76
CA ARG A 13 -32.93 -16.73 36.41
C ARG A 13 -32.90 -17.98 35.54
N ILE A 14 -32.03 -18.00 34.52
CA ILE A 14 -31.78 -19.21 33.73
C ILE A 14 -31.22 -20.32 34.62
N ASP A 15 -31.60 -21.57 34.31
CA ASP A 15 -31.20 -22.79 35.00
C ASP A 15 -31.69 -22.92 36.46
N ASP A 16 -32.68 -22.12 36.86
CA ASP A 16 -33.36 -22.27 38.15
C ASP A 16 -34.49 -23.31 38.05
N ARG A 17 -34.20 -24.55 38.44
CA ARG A 17 -35.17 -25.65 38.46
C ARG A 17 -36.42 -25.36 39.30
N SER A 18 -36.33 -24.50 40.31
CA SER A 18 -37.44 -24.26 41.24
C SER A 18 -38.56 -23.40 40.62
N THR A 19 -38.20 -22.48 39.73
CA THR A 19 -39.11 -21.51 39.11
C THR A 19 -39.44 -21.83 37.65
N SER A 20 -38.65 -22.71 37.02
CA SER A 20 -38.79 -23.08 35.61
C SER A 20 -39.94 -24.05 35.31
N ASP A 21 -40.68 -23.78 34.23
CA ASP A 21 -41.84 -24.54 33.74
C ASP A 21 -41.55 -25.32 32.43
N VAL A 22 -40.41 -25.05 31.79
CA VAL A 22 -39.95 -25.72 30.56
C VAL A 22 -38.48 -26.13 30.67
N VAL A 23 -38.13 -27.25 30.04
CA VAL A 23 -36.73 -27.70 29.89
C VAL A 23 -36.35 -27.61 28.41
N VAL A 24 -35.26 -26.92 28.11
CA VAL A 24 -34.65 -26.93 26.77
C VAL A 24 -33.53 -27.96 26.78
N ARG A 25 -33.64 -28.96 25.91
CA ARG A 25 -32.68 -30.05 25.78
C ARG A 25 -31.83 -29.84 24.54
N LEU A 26 -30.58 -29.41 24.72
CA LEU A 26 -29.61 -29.24 23.65
C LEU A 26 -28.94 -30.57 23.36
N ARG A 27 -29.07 -31.06 22.11
CA ARG A 27 -28.48 -32.34 21.69
C ARG A 27 -27.57 -32.19 20.48
N THR A 28 -26.44 -32.87 20.52
CA THR A 28 -25.52 -32.98 19.39
C THR A 28 -25.50 -34.39 18.83
N GLN A 29 -25.07 -34.54 17.58
CA GLN A 29 -24.94 -35.85 16.92
C GLN A 29 -23.90 -36.74 17.60
N ASP A 30 -22.92 -36.13 18.26
CA ASP A 30 -21.84 -36.80 19.00
C ASP A 30 -22.28 -37.32 20.38
N GLY A 31 -23.56 -37.13 20.72
CA GLY A 31 -24.17 -37.67 21.93
C GLY A 31 -24.11 -36.75 23.15
N ARG A 32 -23.66 -35.49 22.99
CA ARG A 32 -23.80 -34.48 24.05
C ARG A 32 -25.28 -34.16 24.23
N ASP A 33 -25.69 -34.12 25.50
CA ASP A 33 -27.07 -33.90 25.90
C ASP A 33 -27.12 -33.05 27.17
N GLU A 34 -27.49 -31.78 27.02
CA GLU A 34 -27.52 -30.81 28.12
C GLU A 34 -28.93 -30.27 28.34
N TRP A 35 -29.32 -30.20 29.61
CA TRP A 35 -30.68 -29.89 30.04
C TRP A 35 -30.66 -28.55 30.75
N ILE A 36 -31.32 -27.56 30.16
CA ILE A 36 -31.33 -26.18 30.67
C ILE A 36 -32.75 -25.85 31.13
N TYR A 37 -32.89 -25.49 32.41
CA TYR A 37 -34.18 -25.11 32.98
C TYR A 37 -34.54 -23.67 32.60
N CYS A 38 -35.69 -23.51 31.95
CA CYS A 38 -36.16 -22.26 31.36
C CYS A 38 -37.63 -21.96 31.70
N HIS A 39 -38.08 -20.79 31.26
CA HIS A 39 -39.37 -20.16 31.54
C HIS A 39 -40.06 -19.92 30.19
N ALA A 40 -41.18 -20.58 29.94
CA ALA A 40 -41.87 -20.58 28.66
C ALA A 40 -42.26 -19.14 28.23
N LEU A 41 -42.67 -18.30 29.18
CA LEU A 41 -43.01 -16.89 28.91
C LEU A 41 -41.84 -16.13 28.26
N ILE A 42 -40.62 -16.27 28.79
CA ILE A 42 -39.44 -15.57 28.28
C ILE A 42 -39.07 -16.10 26.88
N LEU A 43 -39.02 -17.44 26.73
CA LEU A 43 -38.66 -18.08 25.47
C LEU A 43 -39.64 -17.73 24.35
N THR A 44 -40.94 -17.87 24.59
CA THR A 44 -41.98 -17.60 23.58
C THR A 44 -42.10 -16.13 23.21
N GLN A 45 -41.83 -15.21 24.14
CA GLN A 45 -41.82 -13.77 23.86
C GLN A 45 -40.62 -13.35 23.00
N LYS A 46 -39.45 -13.96 23.22
CA LYS A 46 -38.18 -13.51 22.61
C LYS A 46 -37.69 -14.37 21.43
N SER A 47 -38.26 -15.55 21.22
CA SER A 47 -37.87 -16.47 20.14
C SER A 47 -39.09 -17.06 19.44
N LYS A 48 -39.13 -16.90 18.11
CA LYS A 48 -40.17 -17.48 17.27
C LYS A 48 -40.15 -19.02 17.30
N TYR A 49 -38.96 -19.63 17.28
CA TYR A 49 -38.81 -21.09 17.33
C TYR A 49 -39.49 -21.68 18.58
N PHE A 50 -39.24 -21.09 19.76
CA PHE A 50 -39.85 -21.56 20.99
C PHE A 50 -41.35 -21.24 21.07
N ALA A 51 -41.80 -20.09 20.54
CA ALA A 51 -43.22 -19.78 20.42
C ALA A 51 -43.99 -20.83 19.62
N ASP A 52 -43.43 -21.29 18.51
CA ASP A 52 -44.05 -22.31 17.66
C ASP A 52 -44.04 -23.69 18.36
N ARG A 53 -42.91 -24.07 18.97
CA ARG A 53 -42.71 -25.38 19.62
C ARG A 53 -43.45 -25.57 20.96
N LEU A 54 -43.77 -24.48 21.64
CA LEU A 54 -44.52 -24.49 22.90
C LEU A 54 -46.00 -24.11 22.71
N SER A 55 -46.44 -23.93 21.46
CA SER A 55 -47.85 -23.69 21.15
C SER A 55 -48.72 -24.91 21.47
N GLU A 56 -50.01 -24.68 21.75
CA GLU A 56 -50.98 -25.75 22.06
C GLU A 56 -51.11 -26.81 20.94
N ASN A 57 -50.72 -26.45 19.72
CA ASN A 57 -50.80 -27.30 18.53
C ASN A 57 -49.56 -28.18 18.32
N TRP A 58 -48.50 -27.98 19.11
CA TRP A 58 -47.27 -28.76 18.99
C TRP A 58 -47.28 -29.95 19.96
N PRO A 59 -46.94 -31.18 19.52
CA PRO A 59 -46.83 -32.33 20.41
C PRO A 59 -45.61 -32.16 21.32
N THR A 60 -45.82 -31.57 22.49
CA THR A 60 -44.78 -31.36 23.49
C THR A 60 -44.68 -32.58 24.40
N CYS A 61 -43.49 -33.16 24.53
CA CYS A 61 -43.24 -34.25 25.46
C CYS A 61 -43.22 -33.70 26.89
N GLN A 62 -44.05 -34.26 27.77
CA GLN A 62 -43.98 -33.98 29.21
C GLN A 62 -42.93 -34.87 29.85
N ILE A 63 -41.97 -34.27 30.55
CA ILE A 63 -40.92 -34.97 31.31
C ILE A 63 -41.30 -35.01 32.80
N LEU A 64 -40.53 -35.73 33.62
CA LEU A 64 -40.57 -35.71 35.08
C LEU A 64 -40.91 -34.32 35.64
N ASP A 65 -41.82 -34.29 36.62
CA ASP A 65 -42.46 -33.10 37.20
C ASP A 65 -43.50 -32.39 36.30
N SER A 66 -44.00 -33.03 35.22
CA SER A 66 -45.02 -32.49 34.29
C SER A 66 -44.60 -31.22 33.54
N ARG A 67 -43.29 -31.01 33.35
CA ARG A 67 -42.76 -29.88 32.59
C ARG A 67 -42.72 -30.18 31.10
N ASN A 68 -42.92 -29.15 30.30
CA ASN A 68 -42.74 -29.22 28.85
C ASN A 68 -41.26 -29.36 28.52
N CYS A 69 -40.92 -30.20 27.54
CA CYS A 69 -39.56 -30.33 27.03
C CYS A 69 -39.48 -29.97 25.55
N VAL A 70 -38.52 -29.10 25.21
CA VAL A 70 -38.21 -28.73 23.82
C VAL A 70 -36.83 -29.23 23.48
N ASP A 71 -36.77 -30.14 22.51
CA ASP A 71 -35.52 -30.62 21.96
C ASP A 71 -35.00 -29.62 20.90
N VAL A 72 -33.74 -29.21 21.05
CA VAL A 72 -33.01 -28.38 20.09
C VAL A 72 -31.77 -29.15 19.67
N TYR A 73 -31.66 -29.43 18.37
CA TYR A 73 -30.53 -30.15 17.81
C TYR A 73 -29.52 -29.16 17.25
N CYS A 74 -28.24 -29.34 17.59
CA CYS A 74 -27.16 -28.49 17.12
C CYS A 74 -25.90 -29.31 16.80
N LEU A 75 -24.97 -28.71 16.06
CA LEU A 75 -23.63 -29.27 15.86
C LEU A 75 -22.77 -29.00 17.08
N GLU A 76 -21.80 -29.87 17.38
CA GLU A 76 -20.89 -29.67 18.51
C GLU A 76 -20.12 -28.34 18.41
N SER A 77 -19.74 -27.93 17.19
CA SER A 77 -19.08 -26.65 16.93
C SER A 77 -19.93 -25.43 17.28
N ASN A 78 -21.25 -25.57 17.31
CA ASN A 78 -22.19 -24.46 17.56
C ASN A 78 -22.87 -24.58 18.93
N PHE A 79 -22.50 -25.58 19.72
CA PHE A 79 -23.16 -25.89 20.98
C PHE A 79 -23.09 -24.70 21.95
N ASP A 80 -21.89 -24.15 22.14
CA ASP A 80 -21.69 -23.04 23.07
C ASP A 80 -22.45 -21.78 22.63
N TYR A 81 -22.62 -21.57 21.32
CA TYR A 81 -23.44 -20.48 20.79
C TYR A 81 -24.92 -20.66 21.13
N HIS A 82 -25.45 -21.88 21.10
CA HIS A 82 -26.82 -22.16 21.53
C HIS A 82 -27.03 -21.90 23.03
N VAL A 83 -26.07 -22.32 23.86
CA VAL A 83 -26.10 -22.00 25.30
C VAL A 83 -26.07 -20.49 25.52
N ASN A 84 -25.21 -19.77 24.79
CA ASN A 84 -25.11 -18.31 24.90
C ASN A 84 -26.38 -17.59 24.45
N VAL A 85 -27.02 -18.03 23.35
CA VAL A 85 -28.31 -17.48 22.92
C VAL A 85 -29.37 -17.68 24.01
N LEU A 86 -29.45 -18.87 24.60
CA LEU A 86 -30.42 -19.13 25.68
C LEU A 86 -30.17 -18.23 26.89
N ARG A 87 -28.92 -18.02 27.29
CA ARG A 87 -28.54 -17.07 28.36
C ARG A 87 -28.98 -15.64 28.02
N LEU A 88 -28.68 -15.19 26.79
CA LEU A 88 -29.06 -13.85 26.31
C LEU A 88 -30.58 -13.60 26.27
N LEU A 89 -31.41 -14.64 26.17
CA LEU A 89 -32.87 -14.49 26.30
C LEU A 89 -33.28 -14.05 27.72
N TYR A 90 -32.50 -14.37 28.74
CA TYR A 90 -32.76 -13.99 30.13
C TYR A 90 -32.19 -12.64 30.50
N ASP A 91 -31.11 -12.23 29.85
CA ASP A 91 -30.51 -10.94 30.10
C ASP A 91 -31.37 -9.81 29.53
N VAL A 92 -31.41 -8.69 30.25
CA VAL A 92 -32.05 -7.48 29.75
C VAL A 92 -31.09 -6.89 28.74
N ILE A 93 -31.43 -7.01 27.45
CA ILE A 93 -30.70 -6.41 26.33
C ILE A 93 -30.98 -4.90 26.34
N ASP A 94 -30.63 -4.21 27.42
CA ASP A 94 -30.80 -2.77 27.61
C ASP A 94 -29.40 -2.17 27.88
N GLY A 95 -28.68 -1.92 26.79
CA GLY A 95 -27.53 -1.00 26.73
C GLY A 95 -26.17 -1.45 27.27
N SER A 96 -26.05 -2.41 28.21
CA SER A 96 -24.74 -2.81 28.78
C SER A 96 -24.21 -4.16 28.26
N VAL A 97 -24.28 -4.40 26.96
CA VAL A 97 -24.00 -5.71 26.33
C VAL A 97 -22.57 -5.83 25.78
N ASP A 98 -21.73 -4.79 25.92
CA ASP A 98 -20.40 -4.75 25.28
C ASP A 98 -19.47 -5.89 25.70
N ASP A 99 -19.62 -6.42 26.91
CA ASP A 99 -18.75 -7.48 27.45
C ASP A 99 -19.28 -8.91 27.19
N MET A 100 -20.44 -9.07 26.53
CA MET A 100 -21.08 -10.38 26.36
C MET A 100 -20.70 -11.11 25.07
N TRP A 101 -20.19 -10.37 24.08
CA TRP A 101 -19.93 -10.91 22.75
C TRP A 101 -18.57 -11.60 22.63
N HIS A 102 -17.62 -11.26 23.51
CA HIS A 102 -16.29 -11.91 23.59
C HIS A 102 -15.57 -12.10 22.23
N GLY A 103 -15.73 -11.14 21.30
CA GLY A 103 -15.07 -11.13 20.00
C GLY A 103 -15.98 -11.44 18.80
N VAL A 104 -15.47 -11.17 17.61
CA VAL A 104 -16.21 -11.22 16.34
C VAL A 104 -16.69 -12.64 16.03
N ARG A 105 -15.83 -13.65 16.15
CA ARG A 105 -16.19 -15.05 15.91
C ARG A 105 -17.34 -15.54 16.77
N ASN A 106 -17.33 -15.19 18.06
CA ASN A 106 -18.41 -15.59 18.98
C ASN A 106 -19.71 -14.83 18.67
N ALA A 107 -19.64 -13.53 18.37
CA ALA A 107 -20.79 -12.76 17.90
C ALA A 107 -21.40 -13.32 16.60
N LEU A 108 -20.57 -13.75 15.64
CA LEU A 108 -21.01 -14.39 14.40
C LEU A 108 -21.66 -15.76 14.64
N GLY A 109 -21.11 -16.56 15.55
CA GLY A 109 -21.70 -17.82 15.96
C GLY A 109 -23.07 -17.63 16.62
N ILE A 110 -23.17 -16.67 17.55
CA ILE A 110 -24.43 -16.32 18.21
C ILE A 110 -25.45 -15.76 17.21
N LEU A 111 -25.03 -14.92 16.27
CA LEU A 111 -25.89 -14.37 15.23
C LEU A 111 -26.54 -15.48 14.40
N GLN A 112 -25.75 -16.46 13.94
CA GLN A 112 -26.27 -17.60 13.16
C GLN A 112 -27.37 -18.35 13.91
N VAL A 113 -27.13 -18.67 15.18
CA VAL A 113 -28.11 -19.37 16.03
C VAL A 113 -29.33 -18.49 16.32
N ALA A 114 -29.12 -17.19 16.56
CA ALA A 114 -30.21 -16.25 16.81
C ALA A 114 -31.12 -16.09 15.58
N VAL A 115 -30.58 -16.12 14.36
CA VAL A 115 -31.36 -16.14 13.13
C VAL A 115 -32.13 -17.45 13.00
N GLU A 116 -31.48 -18.60 13.24
CA GLU A 116 -32.11 -19.92 13.19
C GLU A 116 -33.28 -20.07 14.18
N LEU A 117 -33.10 -19.59 15.41
CA LEU A 117 -34.12 -19.64 16.46
C LEU A 117 -35.13 -18.47 16.38
N GLY A 118 -34.95 -17.53 15.45
CA GLY A 118 -35.83 -16.38 15.26
C GLY A 118 -35.88 -15.45 16.47
N CYS A 119 -34.71 -14.97 16.91
CA CYS A 119 -34.51 -14.11 18.09
C CYS A 119 -34.14 -12.67 17.67
N PRO A 120 -35.10 -11.81 17.26
CA PRO A 120 -34.82 -10.54 16.59
C PRO A 120 -34.03 -9.52 17.44
N GLN A 121 -34.21 -9.52 18.77
CA GLN A 121 -33.48 -8.62 19.67
C GLN A 121 -31.99 -8.99 19.73
N ILE A 122 -31.68 -10.30 19.79
CA ILE A 122 -30.31 -10.80 19.80
C ILE A 122 -29.66 -10.55 18.44
N VAL A 123 -30.37 -10.81 17.33
CA VAL A 123 -29.88 -10.51 15.97
C VAL A 123 -29.49 -9.04 15.86
N THR A 124 -30.38 -8.12 16.26
CA THR A 124 -30.09 -6.67 16.26
C THR A 124 -28.86 -6.33 17.08
N ALA A 125 -28.73 -6.93 18.27
CA ALA A 125 -27.59 -6.66 19.15
C ALA A 125 -26.27 -7.21 18.58
N CYS A 126 -26.26 -8.40 17.97
CA CYS A 126 -25.09 -8.94 17.26
C CYS A 126 -24.68 -8.05 16.09
N VAL A 127 -25.65 -7.61 15.28
CA VAL A 127 -25.42 -6.74 14.12
C VAL A 127 -24.80 -5.42 14.56
N ASN A 128 -25.37 -4.76 15.57
CA ASN A 128 -24.83 -3.52 16.11
C ASN A 128 -23.40 -3.68 16.65
N TYR A 129 -23.10 -4.81 17.30
CA TYR A 129 -21.75 -5.10 17.78
C TYR A 129 -20.77 -5.31 16.63
N LEU A 130 -21.10 -6.18 15.67
CA LEU A 130 -20.26 -6.48 14.51
C LEU A 130 -20.01 -5.24 13.65
N GLU A 131 -21.02 -4.36 13.52
CA GLU A 131 -20.91 -3.06 12.85
C GLU A 131 -20.10 -2.01 13.61
N ALA A 132 -19.77 -2.23 14.89
CA ALA A 132 -19.04 -1.27 15.71
C ALA A 132 -17.58 -1.65 15.96
N VAL A 133 -17.25 -2.96 15.96
CA VAL A 133 -15.89 -3.44 16.28
C VAL A 133 -14.99 -3.58 15.03
N PRO A 134 -13.66 -3.44 15.15
CA PRO A 134 -12.73 -3.77 14.07
C PRO A 134 -12.66 -5.28 13.85
N TRP A 135 -12.24 -5.70 12.65
CA TRP A 135 -12.09 -7.12 12.27
C TRP A 135 -10.67 -7.41 11.79
N GLU A 136 -10.24 -8.65 11.98
CA GLU A 136 -9.05 -9.21 11.34
C GLU A 136 -9.41 -9.79 9.96
N GLU A 137 -8.42 -9.96 9.08
CA GLU A 137 -8.60 -10.52 7.73
C GLU A 137 -9.32 -11.88 7.73
N ALA A 138 -8.93 -12.78 8.64
CA ALA A 138 -9.59 -14.09 8.78
C ALA A 138 -11.06 -13.98 9.24
N GLU A 139 -11.39 -12.93 10.01
CA GLU A 139 -12.76 -12.67 10.44
C GLU A 139 -13.59 -12.07 9.30
N GLU A 140 -12.98 -11.24 8.46
CA GLU A 140 -13.60 -10.69 7.25
C GLU A 140 -14.00 -11.80 6.27
N GLU A 141 -13.14 -12.78 6.03
CA GLU A 141 -13.45 -13.96 5.20
C GLU A 141 -14.65 -14.75 5.75
N GLU A 142 -14.71 -14.94 7.07
CA GLU A 142 -15.84 -15.59 7.73
C GLU A 142 -17.13 -14.78 7.59
N ILE A 143 -17.07 -13.46 7.75
CA ILE A 143 -18.20 -12.54 7.56
C ILE A 143 -18.75 -12.64 6.14
N LEU A 144 -17.87 -12.59 5.12
CA LEU A 144 -18.24 -12.70 3.71
C LEU A 144 -18.90 -14.06 3.39
N ARG A 145 -18.49 -15.12 4.08
CA ARG A 145 -19.08 -16.46 3.92
C ARG A 145 -20.46 -16.58 4.59
N ILE A 146 -20.62 -16.01 5.79
CA ILE A 146 -21.77 -16.24 6.66
C ILE A 146 -22.91 -15.25 6.39
N ILE A 147 -22.62 -13.94 6.41
CA ILE A 147 -23.63 -12.88 6.45
C ILE A 147 -24.58 -12.87 5.24
N PRO A 148 -24.16 -13.14 3.99
CA PRO A 148 -25.08 -13.15 2.84
C PRO A 148 -26.28 -14.11 2.99
N HIS A 149 -26.17 -15.11 3.87
CA HIS A 149 -27.19 -16.11 4.12
C HIS A 149 -28.09 -15.81 5.33
N MET A 150 -27.87 -14.69 6.04
CA MET A 150 -28.55 -14.36 7.31
C MET A 150 -29.80 -13.47 7.15
N GLY A 151 -30.09 -13.01 5.93
CA GLY A 151 -31.23 -12.14 5.60
C GLY A 151 -30.95 -10.65 5.83
N SER A 152 -31.94 -9.81 5.50
CA SER A 152 -31.76 -8.36 5.37
C SER A 152 -31.41 -7.62 6.67
N GLN A 153 -31.63 -8.23 7.84
CA GLN A 153 -31.25 -7.64 9.13
C GLN A 153 -29.73 -7.62 9.34
N ALA A 154 -28.98 -8.52 8.68
CA ALA A 154 -27.53 -8.64 8.82
C ALA A 154 -26.77 -7.95 7.67
N GLU A 155 -27.47 -7.47 6.64
CA GLU A 155 -26.88 -6.76 5.49
C GLU A 155 -25.98 -5.57 5.87
N PRO A 156 -26.30 -4.73 6.88
CA PRO A 156 -25.47 -3.56 7.12
C PRO A 156 -24.08 -3.88 7.70
N ILE A 157 -23.83 -5.12 8.18
CA ILE A 157 -22.47 -5.63 8.43
C ILE A 157 -21.63 -5.58 7.14
N LEU A 158 -22.19 -5.97 5.99
CA LEU A 158 -21.47 -6.00 4.72
C LEU A 158 -21.20 -4.62 4.13
N ALA A 159 -21.70 -3.54 4.73
CA ALA A 159 -21.52 -2.18 4.23
C ALA A 159 -20.04 -1.77 4.16
N ARG A 160 -19.20 -2.26 5.09
CA ARG A 160 -17.76 -1.98 5.14
C ARG A 160 -16.96 -2.64 4.01
N LEU A 161 -17.49 -3.74 3.47
CA LEU A 161 -16.84 -4.55 2.43
C LEU A 161 -17.38 -4.28 1.04
N GLN A 162 -18.28 -3.29 0.91
CA GLN A 162 -18.81 -2.92 -0.39
C GLN A 162 -17.70 -2.29 -1.25
N PRO A 163 -17.67 -2.59 -2.55
CA PRO A 163 -16.77 -1.91 -3.47
C PRO A 163 -16.89 -0.39 -3.33
N VAL A 164 -15.76 0.28 -3.12
CA VAL A 164 -15.74 1.73 -2.97
C VAL A 164 -16.14 2.39 -4.30
N ASN A 165 -16.91 3.46 -4.22
CA ASN A 165 -17.27 4.26 -5.40
C ASN A 165 -15.99 4.76 -6.11
N PRO A 166 -15.83 4.53 -7.42
CA PRO A 166 -14.67 5.01 -8.19
C PRO A 166 -14.38 6.50 -8.02
N SER A 167 -15.40 7.35 -7.87
CA SER A 167 -15.21 8.79 -7.66
C SER A 167 -14.57 9.11 -6.30
N ALA A 168 -14.86 8.30 -5.27
CA ALA A 168 -14.26 8.45 -3.96
C ALA A 168 -12.79 8.02 -3.98
N ILE A 169 -12.46 6.91 -4.65
CA ILE A 169 -11.08 6.46 -4.87
C ILE A 169 -10.28 7.56 -5.58
N MET A 170 -10.85 8.14 -6.65
CA MET A 170 -10.26 9.27 -7.36
C MET A 170 -10.01 10.47 -6.43
N GLY A 171 -11.02 10.86 -5.65
CA GLY A 171 -10.90 11.98 -4.70
C GLY A 171 -9.80 11.78 -3.66
N ILE A 172 -9.66 10.55 -3.15
CA ILE A 172 -8.58 10.17 -2.22
C ILE A 172 -7.24 10.27 -2.94
N PHE A 173 -7.08 9.63 -4.10
CA PHE A 173 -5.83 9.67 -4.86
C PHE A 173 -5.37 11.09 -5.15
N LEU A 174 -6.25 11.95 -5.68
CA LEU A 174 -5.95 13.34 -6.00
C LEU A 174 -5.57 14.17 -4.76
N SER A 175 -6.20 13.93 -3.62
CA SER A 175 -5.86 14.61 -2.37
C SER A 175 -4.50 14.14 -1.83
N THR A 176 -4.25 12.84 -1.89
CA THR A 176 -3.01 12.21 -1.42
C THR A 176 -1.83 12.62 -2.30
N ILE A 177 -1.93 12.64 -3.63
CA ILE A 177 -0.82 13.08 -4.51
C ILE A 177 -0.47 14.56 -4.31
N ARG A 178 -1.46 15.42 -4.09
CA ARG A 178 -1.25 16.83 -3.76
C ARG A 178 -0.52 17.00 -2.44
N PHE A 179 -0.88 16.21 -1.43
CA PHE A 179 -0.21 16.24 -0.13
C PHE A 179 1.20 15.64 -0.18
N ALA A 180 1.37 14.47 -0.78
CA ALA A 180 2.63 13.75 -0.94
C ALA A 180 3.68 14.53 -1.73
N THR A 181 3.24 15.38 -2.68
CA THR A 181 4.14 16.28 -3.43
C THR A 181 4.29 17.64 -2.77
N SER A 182 3.60 17.95 -1.67
CA SER A 182 3.71 19.24 -0.99
C SER A 182 4.92 19.32 -0.04
N SER A 183 5.11 20.48 0.59
CA SER A 183 6.15 20.73 1.60
C SER A 183 5.49 21.00 2.96
N PRO A 184 4.90 19.97 3.62
CA PRO A 184 4.22 20.15 4.90
C PRO A 184 5.23 20.45 6.02
N PRO A 185 4.78 20.92 7.20
CA PRO A 185 5.64 21.11 8.36
C PRO A 185 6.32 19.80 8.80
N PRO A 186 7.51 19.84 9.43
CA PRO A 186 8.25 18.64 9.84
C PRO A 186 7.46 17.64 10.70
N SER A 187 6.49 18.14 11.50
CA SER A 187 5.60 17.29 12.31
C SER A 187 4.66 16.40 11.50
N MET A 188 4.55 16.62 10.20
CA MET A 188 3.70 15.85 9.28
C MET A 188 4.52 15.00 8.31
N ASN A 189 5.84 14.87 8.52
CA ASN A 189 6.70 14.06 7.64
C ASN A 189 6.25 12.60 7.61
N ASP A 190 5.90 12.01 8.74
CA ASP A 190 5.41 10.62 8.80
C ASP A 190 4.12 10.43 7.99
N LEU A 191 3.20 11.40 8.07
CA LEU A 191 1.97 11.40 7.27
C LEU A 191 2.27 11.50 5.78
N LYS A 192 3.28 12.29 5.40
CA LYS A 192 3.72 12.44 4.01
C LYS A 192 4.32 11.13 3.50
N SER A 193 5.18 10.48 4.29
CA SER A 193 5.76 9.18 3.95
C SER A 193 4.68 8.11 3.81
N SER A 194 3.73 8.01 4.74
CA SER A 194 2.59 7.10 4.56
C SER A 194 1.76 7.45 3.32
N ALA A 195 1.52 8.73 3.03
CA ALA A 195 0.82 9.11 1.79
C ALA A 195 1.57 8.67 0.53
N GLN A 196 2.91 8.77 0.53
CA GLN A 196 3.77 8.31 -0.55
C GLN A 196 3.70 6.78 -0.73
N GLU A 197 3.79 6.02 0.36
CA GLU A 197 3.68 4.56 0.37
C GLU A 197 2.30 4.07 -0.10
N GLN A 198 1.22 4.70 0.38
CA GLN A 198 -0.14 4.32 -0.03
C GLN A 198 -0.39 4.60 -1.51
N LEU A 199 0.13 5.71 -2.05
CA LEU A 199 0.05 5.98 -3.49
C LEU A 199 0.80 4.93 -4.32
N GLU A 200 1.95 4.46 -3.82
CA GLU A 200 2.67 3.37 -4.48
C GLU A 200 1.85 2.08 -4.47
N TYR A 201 1.26 1.73 -3.33
CA TYR A 201 0.39 0.55 -3.18
C TYR A 201 -0.83 0.63 -4.10
N MET A 202 -1.53 1.77 -4.15
CA MET A 202 -2.69 1.99 -5.03
C MET A 202 -2.39 1.75 -6.53
N LEU A 203 -1.13 1.89 -6.93
CA LEU A 203 -0.68 1.79 -8.33
C LEU A 203 0.02 0.46 -8.65
N THR A 204 0.32 -0.39 -7.66
CA THR A 204 0.99 -1.67 -7.92
C THR A 204 -0.02 -2.71 -8.43
N GLU A 205 0.36 -3.44 -9.49
CA GLU A 205 -0.30 -4.67 -9.93
C GLU A 205 0.40 -5.84 -9.23
N ASP A 206 -0.14 -6.33 -8.12
CA ASP A 206 0.34 -7.54 -7.43
C ASP A 206 -0.62 -8.72 -7.74
N ASP A 207 -1.09 -9.46 -6.73
CA ASP A 207 -2.11 -10.51 -6.90
C ASP A 207 -3.51 -9.91 -7.16
N ASP A 208 -3.72 -8.65 -6.76
CA ASP A 208 -4.94 -7.88 -6.96
C ASP A 208 -4.81 -6.87 -8.12
N ALA A 209 -5.94 -6.54 -8.75
CA ALA A 209 -6.00 -5.48 -9.75
C ALA A 209 -5.76 -4.10 -9.09
N PRO A 210 -5.18 -3.12 -9.82
CA PRO A 210 -5.01 -1.77 -9.32
C PRO A 210 -6.33 -1.18 -8.85
N LEU A 211 -6.28 -0.38 -7.78
CA LEU A 211 -7.49 0.25 -7.22
C LEU A 211 -8.22 1.13 -8.25
N PHE A 212 -7.51 1.64 -9.26
CA PHE A 212 -8.09 2.29 -10.42
C PHE A 212 -7.15 2.22 -11.63
N THR A 213 -7.73 2.32 -12.82
CA THR A 213 -6.94 2.53 -14.05
C THR A 213 -6.59 4.01 -14.20
N ALA A 214 -5.30 4.33 -14.31
CA ALA A 214 -4.85 5.70 -14.46
C ALA A 214 -5.33 6.31 -15.80
N ASP A 215 -6.32 7.19 -15.72
CA ASP A 215 -6.82 7.95 -16.85
C ASP A 215 -5.97 9.22 -17.12
N GLU A 216 -6.33 9.97 -18.16
CA GLU A 216 -5.63 11.19 -18.52
C GLU A 216 -5.81 12.32 -17.49
N GLU A 217 -6.89 12.31 -16.69
CA GLU A 217 -7.12 13.31 -15.64
C GLU A 217 -6.10 13.11 -14.50
N ILE A 218 -5.93 11.85 -14.06
CA ILE A 218 -4.92 11.47 -13.07
C ILE A 218 -3.53 11.81 -13.56
N LYS A 219 -3.20 11.38 -14.79
CA LYS A 219 -1.88 11.66 -15.37
C LYS A 219 -1.62 13.16 -15.47
N SER A 220 -2.64 13.96 -15.77
CA SER A 220 -2.53 15.42 -15.82
C SER A 220 -2.29 16.04 -14.43
N GLU A 221 -3.04 15.62 -13.40
CA GLU A 221 -2.84 16.12 -12.04
C GLU A 221 -1.46 15.74 -11.49
N VAL A 222 -1.03 14.49 -11.71
CA VAL A 222 0.30 14.02 -11.28
C VAL A 222 1.41 14.85 -11.95
N LYS A 223 1.32 15.09 -13.26
CA LYS A 223 2.27 15.95 -13.99
C LYS A 223 2.35 17.35 -13.37
N GLU A 224 1.20 17.97 -13.11
CA GLU A 224 1.14 19.31 -12.51
C GLU A 224 1.72 19.34 -11.09
N CYS A 225 1.43 18.32 -10.27
CA CYS A 225 2.00 18.18 -8.93
C CYS A 225 3.53 18.05 -8.97
N VAL A 226 4.05 17.18 -9.84
CA VAL A 226 5.50 16.98 -10.00
C VAL A 226 6.17 18.21 -10.60
N LYS A 227 5.52 18.93 -11.51
CA LYS A 227 6.02 20.20 -12.04
C LYS A 227 6.19 21.25 -10.95
N ARG A 228 5.24 21.34 -10.01
CA ARG A 228 5.37 22.23 -8.84
C ARG A 228 6.50 21.79 -7.91
N LEU A 229 6.68 20.48 -7.72
CA LEU A 229 7.80 19.92 -6.96
C LEU A 229 9.15 20.31 -7.58
N PHE A 230 9.32 20.14 -8.89
CA PHE A 230 10.51 20.59 -9.61
C PHE A 230 10.72 22.10 -9.51
N SER A 231 9.65 22.91 -9.60
CA SER A 231 9.77 24.36 -9.45
C SER A 231 10.37 24.74 -8.10
N ARG A 232 9.92 24.11 -7.00
CA ARG A 232 10.48 24.33 -5.67
C ARG A 232 11.93 23.85 -5.57
N PHE A 233 12.22 22.66 -6.10
CA PHE A 233 13.58 22.14 -6.17
C PHE A 233 14.53 23.09 -6.91
N ASN A 234 14.10 23.65 -8.04
CA ASN A 234 14.89 24.62 -8.79
C ASN A 234 15.12 25.91 -8.00
N HIS A 235 14.14 26.40 -7.25
CA HIS A 235 14.35 27.55 -6.37
C HIS A 235 15.39 27.28 -5.28
N ILE A 236 15.41 26.06 -4.71
CA ILE A 236 16.42 25.65 -3.74
C ILE A 236 17.80 25.58 -4.39
N LEU A 237 17.90 25.01 -5.60
CA LEU A 237 19.16 24.98 -6.36
C LEU A 237 19.70 26.39 -6.64
N GLU A 238 18.86 27.32 -7.08
CA GLU A 238 19.29 28.71 -7.31
C GLU A 238 19.76 29.37 -6.01
N ALA A 239 19.06 29.13 -4.89
CA ALA A 239 19.46 29.66 -3.60
C ALA A 239 20.83 29.13 -3.13
N LEU A 240 21.12 27.84 -3.35
CA LEU A 240 22.41 27.23 -3.04
C LEU A 240 23.55 27.69 -3.97
N LEU A 241 23.23 28.19 -5.16
CA LEU A 241 24.21 28.75 -6.11
C LEU A 241 24.49 30.24 -5.89
N CYS A 242 23.67 30.95 -5.10
CA CYS A 242 23.91 32.33 -4.70
C CYS A 242 24.98 32.43 -3.60
N GLU A 243 25.70 33.56 -3.53
CA GLU A 243 26.79 33.78 -2.55
C GLU A 243 26.31 33.65 -1.09
N PRO A 244 27.15 33.15 -0.17
CA PRO A 244 26.72 32.67 1.14
C PRO A 244 26.24 33.82 2.03
N VAL A 245 24.94 33.87 2.27
CA VAL A 245 24.35 34.64 3.38
C VAL A 245 24.21 33.69 4.56
N GLU A 246 25.07 33.85 5.56
CA GLU A 246 25.05 33.22 6.89
C GLU A 246 24.97 31.67 6.94
N SER A 247 25.96 31.03 7.58
CA SER A 247 26.13 29.57 7.64
C SER A 247 24.95 28.78 8.23
N VAL A 248 24.07 29.42 9.00
CA VAL A 248 22.86 28.78 9.58
C VAL A 248 21.74 28.66 8.54
N CYS A 249 21.65 29.61 7.60
CA CYS A 249 20.69 29.56 6.50
C CYS A 249 21.06 28.42 5.52
N GLU A 250 22.35 28.27 5.24
CA GLU A 250 22.88 27.25 4.33
C GLU A 250 22.56 25.81 4.76
N ALA A 251 22.68 25.49 6.06
CA ALA A 251 22.35 24.17 6.59
C ALA A 251 20.86 23.81 6.42
N GLY A 252 19.95 24.76 6.69
CA GLY A 252 18.51 24.55 6.50
C GLY A 252 18.11 24.41 5.03
N VAL A 253 18.79 25.13 4.13
CA VAL A 253 18.58 25.01 2.68
C VAL A 253 19.12 23.67 2.16
N MET A 254 20.27 23.19 2.66
CA MET A 254 20.81 21.87 2.31
C MET A 254 19.89 20.73 2.77
N GLN A 255 19.35 20.80 3.98
CA GLN A 255 18.36 19.80 4.45
C GLN A 255 17.09 19.82 3.58
N SER A 256 16.65 21.02 3.18
CA SER A 256 15.52 21.16 2.25
C SER A 256 15.84 20.55 0.88
N PHE A 257 17.06 20.71 0.39
CA PHE A 257 17.54 20.11 -0.84
C PHE A 257 17.52 18.57 -0.79
N GLN A 258 18.04 17.99 0.29
CA GLN A 258 17.99 16.53 0.53
C GLN A 258 16.55 16.02 0.58
N SER A 259 15.65 16.70 1.31
CA SER A 259 14.24 16.31 1.37
C SER A 259 13.56 16.34 0.00
N HIS A 260 13.85 17.34 -0.84
CA HIS A 260 13.30 17.41 -2.19
C HIS A 260 13.92 16.35 -3.13
N LEU A 261 15.18 15.94 -2.93
CA LEU A 261 15.76 14.81 -3.67
C LEU A 261 15.04 13.50 -3.36
N SER A 262 14.71 13.25 -2.08
CA SER A 262 13.89 12.10 -1.68
C SER A 262 12.50 12.16 -2.32
N ASP A 263 11.84 13.32 -2.30
CA ASP A 263 10.54 13.51 -2.97
C ASP A 263 10.62 13.30 -4.48
N LEU A 264 11.69 13.74 -5.14
CA LEU A 264 11.90 13.54 -6.58
C LEU A 264 12.20 12.07 -6.91
N SER A 265 12.96 11.38 -6.05
CA SER A 265 13.22 9.95 -6.18
C SER A 265 11.91 9.17 -6.13
N TRP A 266 11.04 9.48 -5.16
CA TRP A 266 9.70 8.91 -5.04
C TRP A 266 8.81 9.28 -6.24
N ALA A 267 8.76 10.56 -6.63
CA ALA A 267 7.97 11.01 -7.77
C ALA A 267 8.37 10.28 -9.06
N GLY A 268 9.66 10.00 -9.25
CA GLY A 268 10.16 9.19 -10.36
C GLY A 268 9.57 7.77 -10.39
N GLN A 269 9.35 7.12 -9.23
CA GLN A 269 8.71 5.81 -9.16
C GLN A 269 7.24 5.89 -9.58
N ILE A 270 6.50 6.86 -9.05
CA ILE A 270 5.09 7.10 -9.41
C ILE A 270 4.94 7.38 -10.91
N LEU A 271 5.78 8.27 -11.45
CA LEU A 271 5.74 8.60 -12.88
C LEU A 271 6.11 7.43 -13.78
N ASN A 272 6.99 6.54 -13.31
CA ASN A 272 7.33 5.31 -14.03
C ASN A 272 6.15 4.34 -14.07
N LYS A 273 5.49 4.09 -12.93
CA LYS A 273 4.26 3.27 -12.86
C LYS A 273 3.14 3.82 -13.76
N LEU A 274 3.08 5.14 -13.92
CA LEU A 274 2.08 5.83 -14.75
C LEU A 274 2.52 6.05 -16.22
N GLU A 275 3.72 5.61 -16.59
CA GLU A 275 4.32 5.75 -17.93
C GLU A 275 4.41 7.22 -18.44
N ILE A 276 4.64 8.18 -17.54
CA ILE A 276 4.66 9.62 -17.84
C ILE A 276 5.99 10.32 -17.49
N MET A 277 7.09 9.56 -17.52
CA MET A 277 8.44 10.02 -17.15
C MET A 277 9.06 11.12 -18.03
N LYS A 278 8.52 11.37 -19.23
CA LYS A 278 9.17 12.23 -20.25
C LYS A 278 9.48 13.64 -19.76
N GLU A 279 8.55 14.29 -19.07
CA GLU A 279 8.75 15.66 -18.59
C GLU A 279 9.76 15.72 -17.44
N PHE A 280 9.68 14.76 -16.51
CA PHE A 280 10.62 14.61 -15.40
C PHE A 280 12.07 14.46 -15.90
N VAL A 281 12.28 13.55 -16.85
CA VAL A 281 13.59 13.32 -17.47
C VAL A 281 14.10 14.58 -18.16
N ASN A 282 13.26 15.31 -18.90
CA ASN A 282 13.69 16.56 -19.52
C ASN A 282 14.10 17.62 -18.50
N ASN A 283 13.30 17.82 -17.44
CA ASN A 283 13.58 18.81 -16.40
C ASN A 283 14.87 18.48 -15.62
N TRP A 284 15.10 17.20 -15.31
CA TRP A 284 16.33 16.77 -14.65
C TRP A 284 17.56 16.99 -15.53
N ILE A 285 17.49 16.61 -16.81
CA ILE A 285 18.59 16.83 -17.77
C ILE A 285 18.88 18.32 -17.94
N ASP A 286 17.86 19.17 -18.05
CA ASP A 286 18.03 20.62 -18.22
C ASP A 286 18.60 21.31 -16.96
N THR A 287 18.54 20.64 -15.81
CA THR A 287 19.03 21.14 -14.51
C THR A 287 20.33 20.44 -14.07
N SER A 288 20.83 19.45 -14.82
CA SER A 288 21.91 18.56 -14.38
C SER A 288 23.21 19.29 -14.02
N ASP A 289 23.63 20.28 -14.80
CA ASP A 289 24.84 21.08 -14.49
C ASP A 289 24.74 21.80 -13.14
N LYS A 290 23.55 22.34 -12.81
CA LYS A 290 23.31 23.06 -11.56
C LYS A 290 23.37 22.12 -10.37
N ILE A 291 22.76 20.93 -10.51
CA ILE A 291 22.75 19.90 -9.46
C ILE A 291 24.19 19.47 -9.14
N VAL A 292 24.96 19.09 -10.15
CA VAL A 292 26.36 18.67 -9.97
C VAL A 292 27.18 19.79 -9.34
N LYS A 293 27.03 21.03 -9.82
CA LYS A 293 27.75 22.19 -9.27
C LYS A 293 27.45 22.43 -7.79
N VAL A 294 26.18 22.38 -7.37
CA VAL A 294 25.79 22.53 -5.96
C VAL A 294 26.45 21.47 -5.08
N VAL A 295 26.44 20.21 -5.53
CA VAL A 295 26.98 19.09 -4.76
C VAL A 295 28.51 19.11 -4.71
N GLU A 296 29.18 19.58 -5.76
CA GLU A 296 30.64 19.73 -5.81
C GLU A 296 31.16 20.90 -4.98
N GLN A 297 30.38 21.99 -4.86
CA GLN A 297 30.75 23.17 -4.06
C GLN A 297 30.56 22.96 -2.56
N ALA A 298 29.77 21.95 -2.17
CA ALA A 298 29.47 21.67 -0.77
C ALA A 298 30.70 21.11 -0.03
N SER A 299 30.93 21.57 1.21
CA SER A 299 32.11 21.20 2.00
C SER A 299 32.10 19.72 2.41
N PRO A 300 33.18 18.94 2.33
CA PRO A 300 33.11 17.50 2.56
C PRO A 300 32.73 17.13 4.02
N THR A 301 31.44 16.85 4.24
CA THR A 301 30.85 16.35 5.51
C THR A 301 30.09 15.04 5.26
N ALA A 302 29.73 14.33 6.35
CA ALA A 302 28.92 13.11 6.26
C ALA A 302 27.58 13.36 5.55
N ASP A 303 26.90 14.47 5.86
CA ASP A 303 25.63 14.90 5.24
C ASP A 303 25.75 15.05 3.72
N ILE A 304 26.92 15.45 3.20
CA ILE A 304 27.12 15.61 1.76
C ILE A 304 27.33 14.27 1.05
N THR A 305 27.80 13.24 1.75
CA THR A 305 27.81 11.88 1.20
C THR A 305 26.39 11.34 1.03
N GLU A 306 25.51 11.61 1.98
CA GLU A 306 24.07 11.27 1.87
C GLU A 306 23.42 12.03 0.70
N THR A 307 23.68 13.34 0.58
CA THR A 307 23.20 14.14 -0.55
C THR A 307 23.67 13.57 -1.89
N LYS A 308 24.97 13.24 -2.00
CA LYS A 308 25.54 12.60 -3.19
C LYS A 308 24.84 11.28 -3.52
N SER A 309 24.55 10.47 -2.51
CA SER A 309 23.79 9.22 -2.68
C SER A 309 22.41 9.47 -3.25
N LYS A 310 21.65 10.41 -2.68
CA LYS A 310 20.30 10.76 -3.15
C LYS A 310 20.30 11.34 -4.56
N VAL A 311 21.28 12.15 -4.92
CA VAL A 311 21.43 12.64 -6.29
C VAL A 311 21.69 11.49 -7.27
N ILE A 312 22.49 10.50 -6.88
CA ILE A 312 22.75 9.32 -7.71
C ILE A 312 21.50 8.45 -7.87
N GLU A 313 20.70 8.25 -6.82
CA GLU A 313 19.44 7.51 -6.93
C GLU A 313 18.50 8.13 -7.97
N VAL A 314 18.34 9.47 -7.96
CA VAL A 314 17.48 10.16 -8.92
C VAL A 314 18.10 10.14 -10.32
N ALA A 315 19.40 10.39 -10.43
CA ALA A 315 20.10 10.37 -11.72
C ALA A 315 20.06 8.98 -12.36
N ALA A 316 20.18 7.90 -11.58
CA ALA A 316 20.07 6.52 -12.07
C ALA A 316 18.71 6.28 -12.73
N LYS A 317 17.61 6.57 -12.05
CA LYS A 317 16.25 6.45 -12.60
C LYS A 317 16.08 7.23 -13.92
N VAL A 318 16.63 8.44 -13.99
CA VAL A 318 16.57 9.27 -15.21
C VAL A 318 17.40 8.67 -16.34
N LEU A 319 18.63 8.25 -16.05
CA LEU A 319 19.51 7.65 -17.04
C LEU A 319 18.95 6.32 -17.54
N GLU A 320 18.42 5.47 -16.66
CA GLU A 320 17.78 4.20 -17.03
C GLU A 320 16.62 4.42 -18.00
N ALA A 321 15.75 5.41 -17.71
CA ALA A 321 14.67 5.78 -18.62
C ALA A 321 15.18 6.19 -20.01
N ILE A 322 16.35 6.82 -20.10
CA ILE A 322 16.99 7.17 -21.39
C ILE A 322 17.65 5.93 -22.02
N GLY A 323 18.39 5.14 -21.25
CA GLY A 323 19.21 4.02 -21.72
C GLY A 323 18.40 2.82 -22.18
N TYR A 324 17.27 2.54 -21.53
CA TYR A 324 16.34 1.48 -21.93
C TYR A 324 15.28 1.95 -22.95
N GLY A 325 15.29 3.24 -23.31
CA GLY A 325 14.43 3.77 -24.36
C GLY A 325 12.99 4.09 -23.93
N THR A 326 12.67 4.03 -22.62
CA THR A 326 11.39 4.50 -22.06
C THR A 326 11.14 5.97 -22.39
N VAL A 327 12.20 6.79 -22.38
CA VAL A 327 12.17 8.20 -22.78
C VAL A 327 13.18 8.47 -23.88
N ILE A 328 12.68 8.80 -25.07
CA ILE A 328 13.52 9.16 -26.21
C ILE A 328 13.88 10.65 -26.16
N LEU A 329 15.18 10.92 -26.02
CA LEU A 329 15.74 12.27 -26.07
C LEU A 329 16.56 12.52 -27.35
N PRO A 330 16.63 13.77 -27.84
CA PRO A 330 17.54 14.15 -28.90
C PRO A 330 19.00 13.82 -28.56
N THR A 331 19.80 13.55 -29.59
CA THR A 331 21.23 13.22 -29.45
C THR A 331 22.00 14.22 -28.59
N THR A 332 21.71 15.52 -28.72
CA THR A 332 22.36 16.57 -27.92
C THR A 332 22.10 16.42 -26.42
N LYS A 333 20.86 16.13 -26.02
CA LYS A 333 20.50 15.89 -24.62
C LYS A 333 21.09 14.59 -24.08
N ARG A 334 21.10 13.52 -24.89
CA ARG A 334 21.74 12.23 -24.51
C ARG A 334 23.24 12.37 -24.31
N LEU A 335 23.92 13.09 -25.21
CA LEU A 335 25.34 13.40 -25.09
C LEU A 335 25.62 14.24 -23.83
N HIS A 336 24.81 15.27 -23.60
CA HIS A 336 24.91 16.10 -22.40
C HIS A 336 24.76 15.27 -21.12
N ALA A 337 23.76 14.38 -21.06
CA ALA A 337 23.56 13.49 -19.92
C ALA A 337 24.82 12.65 -19.60
N VAL A 338 25.44 12.04 -20.62
CA VAL A 338 26.68 11.27 -20.41
C VAL A 338 27.82 12.18 -19.95
N LYS A 339 27.99 13.35 -20.58
CA LYS A 339 29.09 14.28 -20.25
C LYS A 339 29.02 14.85 -18.84
N VAL A 340 27.82 15.02 -18.28
CA VAL A 340 27.64 15.51 -16.90
C VAL A 340 27.71 14.37 -15.89
N TRP A 341 26.96 13.30 -16.11
CA TRP A 341 26.77 12.28 -15.09
C TRP A 341 27.90 11.24 -15.03
N LEU A 342 28.56 10.92 -16.15
CA LEU A 342 29.65 9.93 -16.16
C LEU A 342 30.84 10.36 -15.28
N PRO A 343 31.36 11.61 -15.37
CA PRO A 343 32.42 12.06 -14.47
C PRO A 343 31.97 12.13 -13.00
N PHE A 344 30.75 12.63 -12.75
CA PHE A 344 30.21 12.77 -11.40
C PHE A 344 30.09 11.41 -10.67
N VAL A 345 29.53 10.41 -11.34
CA VAL A 345 29.38 9.04 -10.82
C VAL A 345 30.74 8.40 -10.53
N ARG A 346 31.72 8.61 -11.42
CA ARG A 346 33.09 8.09 -11.26
C ARG A 346 33.77 8.60 -10.00
N VAL A 347 33.64 9.89 -9.70
CA VAL A 347 34.24 10.50 -8.50
C VAL A 347 33.46 10.15 -7.24
N THR A 348 32.14 9.99 -7.36
CA THR A 348 31.27 9.80 -6.19
C THR A 348 31.27 8.37 -5.67
N LYS A 349 31.35 7.34 -6.53
CA LYS A 349 31.35 5.95 -6.08
C LYS A 349 32.44 5.63 -5.05
N PRO A 350 33.73 5.98 -5.27
CA PRO A 350 34.78 5.73 -4.26
C PRO A 350 34.53 6.44 -2.93
N VAL A 351 33.89 7.61 -2.95
CA VAL A 351 33.55 8.37 -1.73
C VAL A 351 32.50 7.59 -0.92
N ILE A 352 31.46 7.08 -1.57
CA ILE A 352 30.40 6.29 -0.92
C ILE A 352 30.95 4.93 -0.44
N ASP A 353 31.76 4.25 -1.24
CA ASP A 353 32.40 2.98 -0.87
C ASP A 353 33.33 3.14 0.35
N SER A 354 33.99 4.30 0.50
CA SER A 354 34.88 4.58 1.63
C SER A 354 34.14 4.82 2.95
N VAL A 355 32.91 5.36 2.91
CA VAL A 355 32.10 5.63 4.10
C VAL A 355 31.40 4.36 4.59
N THR A 356 30.92 3.54 3.67
CA THR A 356 30.26 2.25 3.96
C THR A 356 31.18 1.19 4.55
N THR A 357 32.50 1.31 4.35
CA THR A 357 33.50 0.34 4.82
C THR A 357 34.14 0.70 6.17
N ASN A 358 34.01 1.94 6.65
CA ASN A 358 34.84 2.47 7.74
C ASN A 358 34.09 3.03 8.97
N GLY A 359 32.76 2.86 9.13
CA GLY A 359 32.04 3.45 10.27
C GLY A 359 30.76 2.72 10.73
N ASP A 360 30.32 3.04 11.96
CA ASP A 360 29.03 2.63 12.54
C ASP A 360 27.80 3.16 11.74
N ASP A 361 28.00 4.15 10.86
CA ASP A 361 27.00 4.71 9.92
C ASP A 361 26.76 3.83 8.67
N ALA A 362 27.31 2.61 8.62
CA ALA A 362 27.13 1.68 7.50
C ALA A 362 25.65 1.30 7.22
N MET A 363 24.73 1.57 8.16
CA MET A 363 23.29 1.29 8.01
C MET A 363 22.49 2.41 7.33
N THR A 364 22.97 3.66 7.32
CA THR A 364 22.20 4.82 6.81
C THR A 364 22.46 5.12 5.33
N ILE A 365 23.65 4.81 4.81
CA ILE A 365 24.02 5.10 3.40
C ILE A 365 24.34 3.78 2.70
N LYS A 366 23.33 3.04 2.24
CA LYS A 366 23.54 1.82 1.45
C LYS A 366 22.97 1.99 0.05
N ILE A 367 23.81 2.41 -0.89
CA ILE A 367 23.49 2.25 -2.31
C ILE A 367 23.67 0.77 -2.64
N ASP A 368 22.63 0.19 -3.24
CA ASP A 368 22.67 -1.20 -3.69
C ASP A 368 23.77 -1.39 -4.75
N GLY A 369 24.51 -2.50 -4.65
CA GLY A 369 25.46 -2.90 -5.70
C GLY A 369 24.77 -3.05 -7.06
N GLU A 370 23.49 -3.44 -7.04
CA GLU A 370 22.64 -3.51 -8.23
C GLU A 370 22.45 -2.15 -8.91
N LEU A 371 22.30 -1.06 -8.14
CA LEU A 371 22.14 0.29 -8.69
C LEU A 371 23.38 0.73 -9.47
N TRP A 372 24.59 0.43 -8.96
CA TRP A 372 25.82 0.74 -9.67
C TRP A 372 25.98 -0.08 -10.96
N GLN A 373 25.62 -1.37 -10.93
CA GLN A 373 25.65 -2.22 -12.12
C GLN A 373 24.63 -1.76 -13.18
N SER A 374 23.44 -1.36 -12.74
CA SER A 374 22.40 -0.79 -13.61
C SER A 374 22.87 0.52 -14.26
N LEU A 375 23.49 1.41 -13.48
CA LEU A 375 24.07 2.66 -13.98
C LEU A 375 25.14 2.43 -15.05
N GLU A 376 26.05 1.49 -14.82
CA GLU A 376 27.09 1.13 -15.79
C GLU A 376 26.49 0.63 -17.11
N SER A 377 25.57 -0.34 -17.02
CA SER A 377 24.84 -0.89 -18.16
C SER A 377 24.09 0.20 -18.94
N THR A 378 23.50 1.14 -18.20
CA THR A 378 22.79 2.29 -18.74
C THR A 378 23.72 3.24 -19.51
N PHE A 379 24.90 3.57 -18.96
CA PHE A 379 25.89 4.39 -19.68
C PHE A 379 26.33 3.71 -20.96
N VAL A 380 26.63 2.41 -20.93
CA VAL A 380 26.97 1.61 -22.12
C VAL A 380 25.87 1.74 -23.17
N SER A 381 24.60 1.53 -22.79
CA SER A 381 23.46 1.65 -23.72
C SER A 381 23.34 3.04 -24.34
N ILE A 382 23.39 4.11 -23.53
CA ILE A 382 23.27 5.49 -24.01
C ILE A 382 24.41 5.82 -24.97
N ILE A 383 25.65 5.47 -24.61
CA ILE A 383 26.85 5.71 -25.45
C ILE A 383 26.70 4.98 -26.78
N LEU A 384 26.31 3.71 -26.78
CA LEU A 384 26.15 2.90 -28.00
C LEU A 384 25.07 3.44 -28.96
N ALA A 385 24.15 4.25 -28.46
CA ALA A 385 23.11 4.93 -29.24
C ALA A 385 23.54 6.33 -29.73
N LEU A 386 24.69 6.86 -29.33
CA LEU A 386 25.22 8.14 -29.82
C LEU A 386 25.88 8.01 -31.21
N PRO A 387 26.10 9.12 -31.93
CA PRO A 387 26.94 9.13 -33.13
C PRO A 387 28.36 8.62 -32.85
N SER A 388 28.95 7.96 -33.84
CA SER A 388 30.29 7.35 -33.73
C SER A 388 31.41 8.34 -33.35
N LYS A 389 31.28 9.61 -33.74
CA LYS A 389 32.22 10.68 -33.35
C LYS A 389 32.15 10.96 -31.85
N ASP A 390 30.93 11.11 -31.32
CA ASP A 390 30.70 11.42 -29.91
C ASP A 390 31.09 10.22 -29.02
N GLN A 391 30.81 8.99 -29.49
CA GLN A 391 31.30 7.76 -28.87
C GLN A 391 32.83 7.76 -28.73
N ALA A 392 33.55 8.12 -29.81
CA ALA A 392 35.01 8.14 -29.81
C ALA A 392 35.57 9.15 -28.81
N GLU A 393 34.94 10.32 -28.68
CA GLU A 393 35.35 11.35 -27.72
C GLU A 393 35.19 10.86 -26.27
N ILE A 394 34.03 10.30 -25.92
CA ILE A 394 33.74 9.77 -24.58
C ILE A 394 34.69 8.62 -24.23
N LEU A 395 34.90 7.68 -25.16
CA LEU A 395 35.78 6.52 -24.94
C LEU A 395 37.24 6.94 -24.80
N ASN A 396 37.69 7.96 -25.55
CA ASN A 396 39.03 8.50 -25.41
C ASN A 396 39.24 9.17 -24.04
N GLU A 397 38.26 9.92 -23.55
CA GLU A 397 38.28 10.51 -22.21
C GLU A 397 38.26 9.44 -21.11
N TRP A 398 37.51 8.36 -21.30
CA TRP A 398 37.48 7.22 -20.37
C TRP A 398 38.83 6.50 -20.29
N LEU A 399 39.43 6.15 -21.43
CA LEU A 399 40.74 5.48 -21.49
C LEU A 399 41.88 6.35 -20.95
N GLY A 400 41.76 7.67 -21.05
CA GLY A 400 42.75 8.62 -20.55
C GLY A 400 42.63 8.97 -19.06
N ASN A 401 41.60 8.45 -18.37
CA ASN A 401 41.35 8.79 -16.97
C ASN A 401 42.18 7.93 -16.00
N GLU A 402 42.54 8.45 -14.83
CA GLU A 402 43.25 7.67 -13.81
C GLU A 402 42.35 6.63 -13.11
N HIS A 403 41.03 6.82 -13.15
CA HIS A 403 40.02 5.96 -12.50
C HIS A 403 39.20 5.16 -13.54
N ILE A 404 39.88 4.40 -14.41
CA ILE A 404 39.24 3.62 -15.51
C ILE A 404 38.28 2.54 -14.98
N CYS A 405 38.43 2.13 -13.71
CA CYS A 405 37.73 0.97 -13.14
C CYS A 405 36.19 1.10 -13.07
N TYR A 406 35.63 2.31 -12.99
CA TYR A 406 34.18 2.49 -12.94
C TYR A 406 33.71 3.86 -13.50
N PRO A 407 32.59 3.93 -14.24
CA PRO A 407 31.89 2.79 -14.87
C PRO A 407 32.77 2.07 -15.89
N ASP A 408 32.66 0.74 -15.96
CA ASP A 408 33.32 -0.06 -17.00
C ASP A 408 32.61 0.14 -18.35
N LEU A 409 33.32 0.74 -19.30
CA LEU A 409 32.83 0.99 -20.65
C LEU A 409 33.43 0.03 -21.68
N THR A 410 34.01 -1.09 -21.24
CA THR A 410 34.67 -2.07 -22.10
C THR A 410 33.74 -2.59 -23.20
N GLU A 411 32.48 -2.93 -22.87
CA GLU A 411 31.51 -3.36 -23.88
C GLU A 411 31.27 -2.27 -24.95
N ALA A 412 31.06 -1.02 -24.51
CA ALA A 412 30.86 0.10 -25.43
C ALA A 412 32.08 0.31 -26.35
N PHE A 413 33.28 0.16 -25.80
CA PHE A 413 34.54 0.26 -26.52
C PHE A 413 34.71 -0.84 -27.57
N GLU A 414 34.47 -2.09 -27.21
CA GLU A 414 34.56 -3.25 -28.11
C GLU A 414 33.59 -3.12 -29.29
N VAL A 415 32.34 -2.75 -28.99
CA VAL A 415 31.30 -2.54 -30.02
C VAL A 415 31.65 -1.35 -30.91
N TRP A 416 32.16 -0.25 -30.36
CA TRP A 416 32.63 0.89 -31.16
C TRP A 416 33.79 0.49 -32.09
N CYS A 417 34.77 -0.26 -31.60
CA CYS A 417 35.90 -0.77 -32.40
C CYS A 417 35.41 -1.64 -33.57
N TYR A 418 34.51 -2.59 -33.28
CA TYR A 418 33.91 -3.46 -34.28
C TYR A 418 33.14 -2.64 -35.33
N ARG A 419 32.24 -1.75 -34.89
CA ARG A 419 31.41 -0.90 -35.77
C ARG A 419 32.30 -0.02 -36.65
N SER A 420 33.34 0.60 -36.09
CA SER A 420 34.28 1.46 -36.80
C SER A 420 35.09 0.69 -37.86
N LYS A 421 35.53 -0.54 -37.55
CA LYS A 421 36.24 -1.40 -38.51
C LYS A 421 35.35 -1.86 -39.66
N VAL A 422 34.10 -2.20 -39.38
CA VAL A 422 33.16 -2.73 -40.38
C VAL A 422 32.49 -1.62 -41.19
N ALA A 423 32.28 -0.43 -40.61
CA ALA A 423 31.66 0.71 -41.28
C ALA A 423 32.38 1.10 -42.58
N LYS A 424 33.72 1.08 -42.60
CA LYS A 424 34.52 1.34 -43.80
C LYS A 424 34.14 0.40 -44.96
N ARG A 425 33.93 -0.89 -44.67
CA ARG A 425 33.51 -1.90 -45.68
C ARG A 425 32.04 -1.78 -46.06
N ARG A 426 31.16 -1.49 -45.10
CA ARG A 426 29.71 -1.38 -45.37
C ARG A 426 29.37 -0.14 -46.19
N LEU A 427 29.99 1.01 -45.86
CA LEU A 427 29.77 2.26 -46.59
C LEU A 427 30.35 2.24 -48.00
N SER A 428 31.45 1.53 -48.24
CA SER A 428 31.97 1.33 -49.60
C SER A 428 31.03 0.53 -50.49
N LEU A 429 30.29 -0.44 -49.93
CA LEU A 429 29.28 -1.22 -50.67
C LEU A 429 28.04 -0.39 -51.01
N VAL A 430 27.59 0.47 -50.08
CA VAL A 430 26.46 1.39 -50.32
C VAL A 430 26.83 2.45 -51.37
N SER A 431 28.05 2.97 -51.33
CA SER A 431 28.54 3.94 -52.31
C SER A 431 28.76 3.31 -53.69
N GLY A 432 29.16 2.03 -53.75
CA GLY A 432 29.32 1.27 -54.99
C GLY A 432 27.99 0.94 -55.69
N ASN A 433 26.91 0.69 -54.94
CA ASN A 433 25.58 0.41 -55.50
C ASN A 433 24.88 1.66 -56.07
N ASN A 434 25.14 2.85 -55.54
CA ASN A 434 24.58 4.10 -56.07
C ASN A 434 25.23 4.56 -57.40
N GLY A 435 26.30 3.89 -57.85
CA GLY A 435 26.91 4.10 -59.17
C GLY A 435 26.28 3.31 -60.31
N ILE A 436 25.37 2.35 -60.02
CA ILE A 436 24.83 1.41 -61.03
C ILE A 436 23.43 1.81 -61.52
N THR A 437 22.76 2.79 -60.90
CA THR A 437 21.39 3.24 -61.29
C THR A 437 21.36 4.48 -62.21
N LYS A 438 22.44 4.75 -62.97
CA LYS A 438 22.45 5.76 -64.05
C LYS A 438 22.93 5.17 -65.39
N THR A 439 22.32 4.07 -65.82
CA THR A 439 22.30 3.70 -67.24
C THR A 439 21.17 2.72 -67.48
N LEU A 440 20.02 3.24 -67.91
CA LEU A 440 19.20 2.75 -69.01
C LEU A 440 18.14 3.80 -69.35
#